data_AF-A0A974BWZ3-F1
#
_entry.id   AF-A0A974BWZ3-F1
#
_cell.length_a   1.000
_cell.length_b   1.000
_cell.length_c   1.000
_cell.angle_alpha   90.00
_cell.angle_beta   90.00
_cell.angle_gamma   90.00
#
_symmetry.space_group_name_H-M   'P 1'
#
loop_
_entity.id
_entity.type
_entity.pdbx_description
1 polymer ?
#
loop_
_entity_poly.entity_id
_entity_poly.type
_entity_poly.pdbx_seq_one_letter_code
_entity_poly.pdbx_strand_id
1 'polypeptide(L)'
;MFHMGQWSVLLLLSLTSIVHSQSCKWLHPKQEYLNTQILKTFNETIPIRETEKICEEHPSDLPNTESIYNVSQVEAAALAVREVLNGTIRFYMKHHERMGCKQQAWERFQHLLYYQIHQLEGCISETAEDHLIKESVSEQFNLLEKTILEKGSSACVWDFIHSEIRRNLQLVLQLSSRLRRHHLIQRTQ
;
A
#
# COMPACT_ATOMS: atom_id res chain seq x y z
N MET A 1 34.55 37.42 5.72
CA MET A 1 33.15 37.64 5.31
C MET A 1 32.52 36.38 4.68
N PHE A 2 32.69 35.20 5.27
CA PHE A 2 32.16 33.93 4.71
C PHE A 2 31.11 33.22 5.59
N HIS A 3 30.70 33.83 6.71
CA HIS A 3 29.81 33.15 7.65
C HIS A 3 28.31 33.32 7.35
N MET A 4 27.87 34.47 6.79
CA MET A 4 26.43 34.74 6.60
C MET A 4 25.77 33.85 5.52
N GLY A 5 26.49 33.45 4.48
CA GLY A 5 25.93 32.59 3.42
C GLY A 5 25.60 31.17 3.89
N GLN A 6 26.40 30.63 4.80
CA GLN A 6 26.24 29.25 5.30
C GLN A 6 25.05 29.12 6.26
N TRP A 7 24.82 30.13 7.11
CA TRP A 7 23.64 30.17 7.99
C TRP A 7 22.34 30.31 7.20
N SER A 8 22.32 31.10 6.13
CA SER A 8 21.14 31.27 5.27
C SER A 8 20.77 29.98 4.53
N VAL A 9 21.76 29.22 4.04
CA VAL A 9 21.53 27.93 3.37
C VAL A 9 21.01 26.88 4.36
N LEU A 10 21.57 26.82 5.58
CA LEU A 10 21.09 25.92 6.63
C LEU A 10 19.65 26.25 7.06
N LEU A 11 19.32 27.53 7.21
CA LEU A 11 17.97 27.99 7.52
C LEU A 11 16.98 27.60 6.42
N LEU A 12 17.31 27.83 5.14
CA LEU A 12 16.47 27.44 4.01
C LEU A 12 16.24 25.93 3.94
N LEU A 13 17.28 25.11 4.15
CA LEU A 13 17.18 23.64 4.18
C LEU A 13 16.34 23.13 5.37
N SER A 14 16.40 23.79 6.53
CA SER A 14 15.58 23.45 7.69
C SER A 14 14.10 23.83 7.48
N LEU A 15 13.82 24.95 6.81
CA LEU A 15 12.46 25.40 6.55
C LEU A 15 11.76 24.53 5.50
N THR A 16 12.47 24.12 4.44
CA THR A 16 11.89 23.22 3.41
C THR A 16 11.54 21.85 3.98
N SER A 17 12.38 21.30 4.87
CA SER A 17 12.13 20.02 5.54
C SER A 17 10.96 20.08 6.54
N ILE A 18 10.79 21.20 7.26
CA ILE A 18 9.64 21.39 8.16
C ILE A 18 8.32 21.47 7.37
N VAL A 19 8.28 22.26 6.28
CA VAL A 19 7.08 22.44 5.44
C VAL A 19 6.66 21.11 4.80
N HIS A 20 7.61 20.35 4.26
CA HIS A 20 7.34 19.04 3.66
C HIS A 20 6.86 18.00 4.71
N SER A 21 7.31 18.11 5.96
CA SER A 21 6.81 17.26 7.06
C SER A 21 5.41 17.61 7.56
N GLN A 22 4.94 18.85 7.30
CA GLN A 22 3.60 19.32 7.67
C GLN A 22 2.56 19.00 6.59
N SER A 23 2.96 18.80 5.33
CA SER A 23 2.06 18.38 4.25
C SER A 23 1.74 16.87 4.28
N CYS A 24 2.67 16.03 4.76
CA CYS A 24 2.51 14.58 4.75
C CYS A 24 1.53 14.06 5.84
N LYS A 25 0.22 14.06 5.53
CA LYS A 25 -0.86 13.60 6.43
C LYS A 25 -0.80 12.10 6.76
N TRP A 26 -0.17 11.30 5.90
CA TRP A 26 0.04 9.86 6.12
C TRP A 26 0.90 9.52 7.34
N LEU A 27 1.74 10.45 7.83
CA LEU A 27 2.51 10.23 9.06
C LEU A 27 1.75 10.66 10.34
N HIS A 28 0.49 11.08 10.23
CA HIS A 28 -0.31 11.49 11.37
C HIS A 28 -0.71 10.29 12.26
N PRO A 29 -0.73 10.41 13.60
CA PRO A 29 -1.09 9.30 14.52
C PRO A 29 -2.41 8.59 14.21
N LYS A 30 -3.42 9.33 13.74
CA LYS A 30 -4.75 8.79 13.37
C LYS A 30 -4.71 7.75 12.23
N GLN A 31 -3.61 7.66 11.48
CA GLN A 31 -3.48 6.72 10.35
C GLN A 31 -3.45 5.25 10.80
N GLU A 32 -3.07 4.95 12.05
CA GLU A 32 -3.09 3.58 12.56
C GLU A 32 -4.52 2.99 12.59
N TYR A 33 -5.50 3.84 12.94
CA TYR A 33 -6.90 3.45 12.89
C TYR A 33 -7.33 3.15 11.46
N LEU A 34 -6.93 4.00 10.49
CA LEU A 34 -7.23 3.80 9.07
C LEU A 34 -6.64 2.48 8.55
N ASN A 35 -5.37 2.18 8.86
CA ASN A 35 -4.73 0.91 8.51
C ASN A 35 -5.55 -0.30 9.02
N THR A 36 -6.01 -0.22 10.25
CA THR A 36 -6.85 -1.26 10.86
C THR A 36 -8.19 -1.41 10.13
N GLN A 37 -8.84 -0.29 9.79
CA GLN A 37 -10.10 -0.32 9.04
C GLN A 37 -9.93 -0.91 7.64
N ILE A 38 -8.83 -0.58 6.93
CA ILE A 38 -8.54 -1.13 5.60
C ILE A 38 -8.49 -2.66 5.64
N LEU A 39 -7.71 -3.25 6.55
CA LEU A 39 -7.62 -4.71 6.66
C LEU A 39 -8.92 -5.36 7.13
N LYS A 40 -9.63 -4.71 8.05
CA LYS A 40 -10.93 -5.20 8.51
C LYS A 40 -11.93 -5.25 7.37
N THR A 41 -12.09 -4.15 6.64
CA THR A 41 -13.04 -4.08 5.51
C THR A 41 -12.60 -4.96 4.36
N PHE A 42 -11.30 -5.13 4.11
CA PHE A 42 -10.80 -6.14 3.17
C PHE A 42 -11.29 -7.54 3.54
N ASN A 43 -11.22 -7.94 4.81
CA ASN A 43 -11.70 -9.26 5.23
C ASN A 43 -13.23 -9.42 5.06
N GLU A 44 -13.99 -8.34 5.15
CA GLU A 44 -15.43 -8.33 4.90
C GLU A 44 -15.79 -8.49 3.41
N THR A 45 -14.86 -8.22 2.48
CA THR A 45 -15.10 -8.44 1.04
C THR A 45 -15.07 -9.92 0.67
N ILE A 46 -14.34 -10.74 1.43
CA ILE A 46 -14.16 -12.16 1.15
C ILE A 46 -15.49 -12.89 1.40
N PRO A 47 -16.02 -13.63 0.41
CA PRO A 47 -17.26 -14.37 0.59
C PRO A 47 -17.10 -15.47 1.65
N ILE A 48 -18.11 -15.62 2.50
CA ILE A 48 -18.20 -16.74 3.44
C ILE A 48 -18.56 -17.99 2.62
N ARG A 49 -17.76 -19.06 2.74
CA ARG A 49 -18.04 -20.33 2.08
C ARG A 49 -18.45 -21.38 3.12
N GLU A 50 -19.57 -22.05 2.86
CA GLU A 50 -20.19 -23.01 3.79
C GLU A 50 -19.41 -24.33 3.90
N THR A 51 -18.45 -24.58 3.01
CA THR A 51 -17.56 -25.75 3.05
C THR A 51 -16.11 -25.31 2.91
N GLU A 52 -15.29 -25.63 3.92
CA GLU A 52 -13.83 -25.54 3.84
C GLU A 52 -13.31 -26.62 2.88
N LYS A 53 -13.43 -26.37 1.58
CA LYS A 53 -12.70 -27.17 0.61
C LYS A 53 -11.22 -26.85 0.81
N ILE A 54 -10.44 -27.82 1.25
CA ILE A 54 -8.99 -27.65 1.40
C ILE A 54 -8.42 -27.38 0.01
N CYS A 55 -7.90 -26.18 -0.19
CA CYS A 55 -7.20 -25.82 -1.41
C CYS A 55 -5.76 -26.32 -1.31
N GLU A 56 -5.29 -27.05 -2.32
CA GLU A 56 -3.87 -27.38 -2.43
C GLU A 56 -3.05 -26.09 -2.51
N GLU A 57 -1.89 -26.07 -1.85
CA GLU A 57 -0.96 -24.94 -1.94
C GLU A 57 -0.63 -24.68 -3.40
N HIS A 58 -0.89 -23.46 -3.86
CA HIS A 58 -0.46 -23.03 -5.16
C HIS A 58 1.01 -22.59 -5.00
N PRO A 59 1.99 -23.26 -5.62
CA PRO A 59 3.37 -22.77 -5.58
C PRO A 59 3.36 -21.34 -6.13
N SER A 60 3.72 -20.40 -5.26
CA SER A 60 3.74 -18.98 -5.59
C SER A 60 5.09 -18.68 -6.23
N ASP A 61 5.18 -18.77 -7.56
CA ASP A 61 6.27 -18.16 -8.34
C ASP A 61 6.09 -16.63 -8.38
N LEU A 62 5.67 -16.03 -7.27
CA LEU A 62 5.52 -14.59 -7.14
C LEU A 62 6.88 -13.96 -6.91
N PRO A 63 7.18 -12.82 -7.55
CA PRO A 63 8.47 -12.18 -7.46
C PRO A 63 8.76 -11.81 -6.01
N ASN A 64 10.02 -12.00 -5.61
CA ASN A 64 10.48 -11.48 -4.34
C ASN A 64 10.38 -9.95 -4.38
N THR A 65 9.54 -9.43 -3.52
CA THR A 65 9.17 -8.01 -3.44
C THR A 65 9.48 -7.43 -2.07
N GLU A 66 10.27 -8.15 -1.27
CA GLU A 66 10.71 -7.72 0.05
C GLU A 66 11.41 -6.36 0.00
N SER A 67 12.13 -6.05 -1.09
CA SER A 67 12.74 -4.75 -1.35
C SER A 67 11.75 -3.59 -1.37
N ILE A 68 10.50 -3.81 -1.84
CA ILE A 68 9.43 -2.81 -1.86
C ILE A 68 9.01 -2.41 -0.44
N TYR A 69 9.09 -3.36 0.49
CA TYR A 69 8.60 -3.16 1.86
C TYR A 69 9.72 -2.83 2.85
N ASN A 70 10.98 -2.99 2.46
CA ASN A 70 12.16 -2.68 3.27
C ASN A 70 12.76 -1.31 2.96
N VAL A 71 11.92 -0.31 2.77
CA VAL A 71 12.33 1.10 2.57
C VAL A 71 12.23 1.88 3.88
N SER A 72 13.19 2.79 4.08
CA SER A 72 13.25 3.72 5.22
C SER A 72 12.94 5.17 4.84
N GLN A 73 13.08 5.52 3.56
CA GLN A 73 12.77 6.87 3.06
C GLN A 73 11.26 7.06 2.94
N VAL A 74 10.76 8.20 3.43
CA VAL A 74 9.32 8.50 3.49
C VAL A 74 8.69 8.54 2.10
N GLU A 75 9.31 9.23 1.14
CA GLU A 75 8.79 9.38 -0.22
C GLU A 75 8.72 8.03 -0.94
N ALA A 76 9.80 7.24 -0.93
CA ALA A 76 9.84 5.91 -1.53
C ALA A 76 8.82 4.95 -0.89
N ALA A 77 8.65 5.00 0.43
CA ALA A 77 7.65 4.19 1.11
C ALA A 77 6.22 4.64 0.77
N ALA A 78 5.97 5.95 0.67
CA ALA A 78 4.67 6.49 0.26
C ALA A 78 4.33 6.06 -1.18
N LEU A 79 5.32 6.06 -2.08
CA LEU A 79 5.19 5.52 -3.43
C LEU A 79 4.83 4.03 -3.41
N ALA A 80 5.55 3.20 -2.66
CA ALA A 80 5.25 1.77 -2.52
C ALA A 80 3.82 1.50 -2.03
N VAL A 81 3.39 2.23 -1.00
CA VAL A 81 2.01 2.14 -0.50
C VAL A 81 1.03 2.52 -1.60
N ARG A 82 1.22 3.67 -2.25
CA ARG A 82 0.34 4.17 -3.32
C ARG A 82 0.19 3.15 -4.44
N GLU A 83 1.30 2.58 -4.93
CA GLU A 83 1.27 1.62 -6.05
C GLU A 83 0.54 0.33 -5.67
N VAL A 84 0.77 -0.22 -4.46
CA VAL A 84 0.04 -1.41 -3.99
C VAL A 84 -1.46 -1.15 -3.82
N LEU A 85 -1.84 0.00 -3.27
CA LEU A 85 -3.25 0.36 -3.12
C LEU A 85 -3.92 0.55 -4.48
N ASN A 86 -3.27 1.25 -5.41
CA ASN A 86 -3.77 1.43 -6.78
C ASN A 86 -3.89 0.10 -7.53
N GLY A 87 -2.90 -0.80 -7.41
CA GLY A 87 -2.96 -2.14 -7.98
C GLY A 87 -4.14 -2.94 -7.42
N THR A 88 -4.33 -2.88 -6.10
CA THR A 88 -5.46 -3.54 -5.42
C THR A 88 -6.81 -3.03 -5.94
N ILE A 89 -6.98 -1.70 -6.03
CA ILE A 89 -8.21 -1.10 -6.56
C ILE A 89 -8.48 -1.61 -7.97
N ARG A 90 -7.48 -1.50 -8.85
CA ARG A 90 -7.61 -1.85 -10.27
C ARG A 90 -7.97 -3.32 -10.47
N PHE A 91 -7.37 -4.19 -9.68
CA PHE A 91 -7.61 -5.63 -9.72
C PHE A 91 -9.03 -5.98 -9.27
N TYR A 92 -9.49 -5.45 -8.13
CA TYR A 92 -10.85 -5.71 -7.64
C TYR A 92 -11.92 -5.07 -8.53
N MET A 93 -11.69 -3.88 -9.09
CA MET A 93 -12.63 -3.30 -10.06
C MET A 93 -12.95 -4.27 -11.20
N LYS A 94 -11.97 -5.05 -11.66
CA LYS A 94 -12.13 -6.01 -12.76
C LYS A 94 -12.76 -7.36 -12.34
N HIS A 95 -12.59 -7.76 -11.08
CA HIS A 95 -12.85 -9.14 -10.65
C HIS A 95 -13.77 -9.32 -9.45
N HIS A 96 -14.15 -8.25 -8.72
CA HIS A 96 -14.91 -8.36 -7.47
C HIS A 96 -16.22 -9.15 -7.63
N GLU A 97 -16.96 -8.95 -8.73
CA GLU A 97 -18.19 -9.72 -9.00
C GLU A 97 -17.90 -11.22 -9.17
N ARG A 98 -16.85 -11.56 -9.94
CA ARG A 98 -16.43 -12.95 -10.20
C ARG A 98 -15.88 -13.64 -8.95
N MET A 99 -15.29 -12.87 -8.03
CA MET A 99 -14.87 -13.34 -6.71
C MET A 99 -16.04 -13.55 -5.76
N GLY A 100 -17.25 -13.10 -6.10
CA GLY A 100 -18.41 -13.13 -5.19
C GLY A 100 -18.29 -12.13 -4.03
N CYS A 101 -17.53 -11.04 -4.21
CA CYS A 101 -17.41 -10.01 -3.19
C CYS A 101 -18.78 -9.38 -2.91
N LYS A 102 -19.06 -9.10 -1.63
CA LYS A 102 -20.25 -8.32 -1.25
C LYS A 102 -20.08 -6.89 -1.74
N GLN A 103 -20.99 -6.41 -2.59
CA GLN A 103 -20.92 -5.08 -3.21
C GLN A 103 -20.68 -3.96 -2.18
N GLN A 104 -21.46 -3.94 -1.11
CA GLN A 104 -21.33 -2.92 -0.06
C GLN A 104 -19.97 -2.97 0.66
N ALA A 105 -19.41 -4.17 0.86
CA ALA A 105 -18.10 -4.31 1.49
C ALA A 105 -16.99 -3.84 0.54
N TRP A 106 -17.11 -4.15 -0.75
CA TRP A 106 -16.19 -3.67 -1.79
C TRP A 106 -16.19 -2.14 -1.89
N GLU A 107 -17.37 -1.50 -1.96
CA GLU A 107 -17.48 -0.04 -2.03
C GLU A 107 -16.85 0.67 -0.82
N ARG A 108 -17.06 0.12 0.39
CA ARG A 108 -16.42 0.64 1.60
C ARG A 108 -14.90 0.46 1.54
N PHE A 109 -14.43 -0.70 1.12
CA PHE A 109 -13.01 -0.97 0.99
C PHE A 109 -12.36 -0.01 -0.01
N GLN A 110 -12.96 0.15 -1.19
CA GLN A 110 -12.51 1.06 -2.23
C GLN A 110 -12.43 2.52 -1.73
N HIS A 111 -13.44 3.01 -1.01
CA HIS A 111 -13.41 4.34 -0.41
C HIS A 111 -12.24 4.52 0.58
N LEU A 112 -11.97 3.53 1.43
CA LEU A 112 -10.85 3.58 2.37
C LEU A 112 -9.50 3.61 1.63
N LEU A 113 -9.37 2.84 0.55
CA LEU A 113 -8.15 2.86 -0.27
C LEU A 113 -7.92 4.21 -0.94
N TYR A 114 -8.94 4.80 -1.57
CA TYR A 114 -8.83 6.14 -2.15
C TYR A 114 -8.50 7.20 -1.10
N TYR A 115 -9.17 7.13 0.05
CA TYR A 115 -8.89 8.06 1.14
C TYR A 115 -7.43 7.95 1.61
N GLN A 116 -6.91 6.73 1.76
CA GLN A 116 -5.52 6.50 2.14
C GLN A 116 -4.54 7.04 1.10
N ILE A 117 -4.81 6.84 -0.20
CA ILE A 117 -4.01 7.39 -1.29
C ILE A 117 -3.98 8.91 -1.21
N HIS A 118 -5.11 9.56 -0.96
CA HIS A 118 -5.17 11.01 -0.78
C HIS A 118 -4.32 11.49 0.41
N GLN A 119 -4.19 10.70 1.48
CA GLN A 119 -3.30 11.04 2.60
C GLN A 119 -1.81 11.03 2.24
N LEU A 120 -1.44 10.37 1.13
CA LEU A 120 -0.05 10.25 0.66
C LEU A 120 0.40 11.44 -0.19
N GLU A 121 -0.52 12.25 -0.73
CA GLU A 121 -0.21 13.34 -1.69
C GLU A 121 0.85 14.32 -1.16
N GLY A 122 0.80 14.65 0.13
CA GLY A 122 1.78 15.56 0.74
C GLY A 122 3.12 14.92 1.12
N CYS A 123 3.31 13.63 0.84
CA CYS A 123 4.52 12.85 1.13
C CYS A 123 5.34 12.52 -0.13
N ILE A 124 4.81 12.84 -1.31
CA ILE A 124 5.37 12.48 -2.61
C ILE A 124 5.52 13.76 -3.41
N SER A 125 6.73 14.06 -3.89
CA SER A 125 6.96 15.16 -4.82
C SER A 125 6.16 14.99 -6.11
N GLU A 126 5.74 16.09 -6.73
CA GLU A 126 5.03 16.07 -8.02
C GLU A 126 5.82 15.35 -9.12
N THR A 127 7.15 15.33 -9.02
CA THR A 127 8.05 14.66 -9.97
C THR A 127 8.53 13.28 -9.51
N ALA A 128 8.12 12.84 -8.31
CA ALA A 128 8.58 11.58 -7.76
C ALA A 128 7.84 10.40 -8.42
N GLU A 129 8.53 9.73 -9.32
CA GLU A 129 8.21 8.38 -9.74
C GLU A 129 9.38 7.46 -9.39
N ASP A 130 9.08 6.32 -8.77
CA ASP A 130 10.03 5.22 -8.66
C ASP A 130 9.58 4.13 -9.63
N HIS A 131 10.22 4.12 -10.80
CA HIS A 131 9.91 3.17 -11.86
C HIS A 131 10.08 1.72 -11.41
N LEU A 132 11.06 1.43 -10.54
CA LEU A 132 11.32 0.08 -10.07
C LEU A 132 10.21 -0.42 -9.13
N ILE A 133 9.74 0.43 -8.21
CA ILE A 133 8.60 0.11 -7.33
C ILE A 133 7.35 -0.13 -8.17
N LYS A 134 7.05 0.79 -9.10
CA LYS A 134 5.88 0.71 -9.96
C LYS A 134 5.89 -0.56 -10.83
N GLU A 135 7.03 -0.87 -11.43
CA GLU A 135 7.23 -2.07 -12.25
C GLU A 135 7.05 -3.34 -11.42
N SER A 136 7.70 -3.41 -10.25
CA SER A 136 7.62 -4.59 -9.37
C SER A 136 6.19 -4.86 -8.87
N VAL A 137 5.46 -3.83 -8.47
CA VAL A 137 4.05 -3.97 -8.08
C VAL A 137 3.19 -4.37 -9.28
N SER A 138 3.42 -3.76 -10.44
CA SER A 138 2.70 -4.11 -11.68
C SER A 138 2.91 -5.57 -12.06
N GLU A 139 4.15 -6.06 -11.99
CA GLU A 139 4.51 -7.46 -12.27
C GLU A 139 3.79 -8.42 -11.32
N GLN A 140 3.74 -8.14 -10.02
CA GLN A 140 2.97 -8.94 -9.07
C GLN A 140 1.49 -9.07 -9.48
N PHE A 141 0.81 -7.95 -9.77
CA PHE A 141 -0.61 -7.98 -10.14
C PHE A 141 -0.82 -8.66 -11.50
N ASN A 142 0.11 -8.51 -12.45
CA ASN A 142 0.06 -9.22 -13.73
C ASN A 142 0.19 -10.74 -13.55
N LEU A 143 0.97 -11.21 -12.58
CA LEU A 143 1.06 -12.64 -12.26
C LEU A 143 -0.22 -13.18 -11.64
N LEU A 144 -0.91 -12.38 -10.81
CA LEU A 144 -2.25 -12.75 -10.33
C LEU A 144 -3.24 -12.86 -11.50
N GLU A 145 -3.20 -11.93 -12.45
CA GLU A 145 -4.02 -12.00 -13.67
C GLU A 145 -3.69 -13.24 -14.51
N LYS A 146 -2.41 -13.54 -14.70
CA LYS A 146 -1.95 -14.74 -15.40
C LYS A 146 -2.43 -16.02 -14.71
N THR A 147 -2.41 -16.05 -13.38
CA THR A 147 -2.91 -17.19 -12.61
C THR A 147 -4.40 -17.46 -12.88
N ILE A 148 -5.22 -16.41 -12.99
CA ILE A 148 -6.64 -16.54 -13.35
C ILE A 148 -6.78 -17.12 -14.77
N LEU A 149 -5.96 -16.67 -15.71
CA LEU A 149 -6.00 -17.14 -17.10
C LEU A 149 -5.59 -18.62 -17.23
N GLU A 150 -4.54 -19.04 -16.53
CA GLU A 150 -3.98 -20.39 -16.64
C GLU A 150 -4.75 -21.42 -15.81
N LYS A 151 -5.19 -21.06 -14.60
CA LYS A 151 -5.83 -21.97 -13.64
C LYS A 151 -7.35 -21.81 -13.58
N GLY A 152 -7.90 -20.86 -14.33
CA GLY A 152 -9.32 -20.54 -14.35
C GLY A 152 -9.79 -19.80 -13.09
N SER A 153 -11.10 -19.55 -13.03
CA SER A 153 -11.75 -18.79 -11.95
C SER A 153 -12.31 -19.69 -10.84
N SER A 154 -11.56 -20.72 -10.45
CA SER A 154 -11.99 -21.63 -9.38
C SER A 154 -11.98 -20.92 -8.02
N ALA A 155 -12.78 -21.44 -7.09
CA ALA A 155 -12.87 -20.92 -5.73
C ALA A 155 -11.49 -20.87 -5.03
N CYS A 156 -10.66 -21.90 -5.23
CA CYS A 156 -9.30 -21.95 -4.68
C CYS A 156 -8.33 -20.94 -5.29
N VAL A 157 -8.46 -20.65 -6.60
CA VAL A 157 -7.67 -19.58 -7.24
C VAL A 157 -8.00 -18.23 -6.62
N TRP A 158 -9.29 -17.98 -6.35
CA TRP A 158 -9.69 -16.74 -5.67
C TRP A 158 -9.19 -16.68 -4.22
N ASP A 159 -9.19 -17.78 -3.47
CA ASP A 159 -8.65 -17.80 -2.10
C ASP A 159 -7.15 -17.49 -2.08
N PHE A 160 -6.40 -18.09 -3.00
CA PHE A 160 -4.98 -17.79 -3.19
C PHE A 160 -4.77 -16.30 -3.50
N ILE A 161 -5.51 -15.74 -4.45
CA ILE A 161 -5.41 -14.33 -4.83
C ILE A 161 -5.79 -13.40 -3.67
N HIS A 162 -6.85 -13.72 -2.92
CA HIS A 162 -7.21 -12.98 -1.71
C HIS A 162 -6.08 -13.03 -0.68
N SER A 163 -5.45 -14.19 -0.48
CA SER A 163 -4.31 -14.34 0.42
C SER A 163 -3.14 -13.45 0.03
N GLU A 164 -2.77 -13.42 -1.26
CA GLU A 164 -1.65 -12.61 -1.74
C GLU A 164 -1.91 -11.11 -1.65
N ILE A 165 -3.13 -10.67 -2.01
CA ILE A 165 -3.49 -9.26 -1.87
C ILE A 165 -3.55 -8.88 -0.38
N ARG A 166 -4.05 -9.76 0.49
CA ARG A 166 -4.02 -9.54 1.95
C ARG A 166 -2.59 -9.35 2.43
N ARG A 167 -1.66 -10.22 2.01
CA ARG A 167 -0.24 -10.16 2.36
C ARG A 167 0.36 -8.83 1.94
N ASN A 168 0.12 -8.40 0.69
CA ASN A 168 0.60 -7.13 0.17
C ASN A 168 0.06 -5.93 0.99
N LEU A 169 -1.24 -5.92 1.31
CA LEU A 169 -1.85 -4.89 2.14
C LEU A 169 -1.24 -4.86 3.54
N GLN A 170 -1.07 -6.03 4.18
CA GLN A 170 -0.44 -6.10 5.49
C GLN A 170 0.98 -5.51 5.47
N LEU A 171 1.78 -5.83 4.46
CA LEU A 171 3.15 -5.34 4.34
C LEU A 171 3.22 -3.81 4.16
N VAL A 172 2.40 -3.21 3.29
CA VAL A 172 2.41 -1.74 3.12
C VAL A 172 1.83 -0.99 4.31
N LEU A 173 0.86 -1.56 5.01
CA LEU A 173 0.31 -0.96 6.23
C LEU A 173 1.29 -1.07 7.40
N GLN A 174 2.04 -2.18 7.50
CA GLN A 174 3.15 -2.31 8.46
C GLN A 174 4.28 -1.32 8.16
N LEU A 175 4.64 -1.14 6.89
CA LEU A 175 5.59 -0.11 6.44
C LEU A 175 5.12 1.29 6.89
N SER A 176 3.82 1.60 6.71
CA SER A 176 3.20 2.84 7.17
C SER A 176 3.36 3.04 8.69
N SER A 177 3.02 2.02 9.48
CA SER A 177 3.14 2.08 10.94
C SER A 177 4.61 2.21 11.39
N ARG A 178 5.56 1.57 10.69
CA ARG A 178 7.00 1.67 10.97
C ARG A 178 7.52 3.09 10.76
N LEU A 179 7.27 3.70 9.60
CA LEU A 179 7.73 5.06 9.31
C LEU A 179 7.09 6.10 10.22
N ARG A 180 5.80 5.94 10.53
CA ARG A 180 5.13 6.80 11.51
C ARG A 180 5.81 6.76 12.88
N ARG A 181 6.14 5.57 13.39
CA ARG A 181 6.86 5.44 14.66
C ARG A 181 8.21 6.14 14.61
N HIS A 182 8.96 5.96 13.52
CA HIS A 182 10.26 6.60 13.35
C HIS A 182 10.14 8.14 13.33
N HIS A 183 9.16 8.68 12.58
CA HIS A 183 8.88 10.11 12.50
C HIS A 183 8.50 10.72 13.85
N LEU A 184 7.68 10.02 14.64
CA LEU A 184 7.28 10.49 15.97
C LEU A 184 8.46 10.55 16.95
N ILE A 185 9.36 9.57 16.90
CA ILE A 185 10.58 9.57 17.74
C ILE A 185 11.50 10.74 17.36
N GLN A 186 11.70 10.98 16.06
CA GLN A 186 12.54 12.07 15.57
C GLN A 186 12.00 13.47 15.95
N ARG A 187 10.68 13.65 16.06
CA ARG A 187 10.08 14.92 16.51
C ARG A 187 10.20 15.19 18.01
N THR A 188 10.50 14.17 18.81
CA THR A 188 10.61 14.28 20.28
C THR A 188 12.05 14.48 20.77
N GLN A 189 13.03 14.49 19.86
CA GLN A 189 14.44 14.77 20.13
C GLN A 189 14.79 16.19 19.69
#